data_AF-A0A2W2E0L6-F1
#
_entry.id   AF-A0A2W2E0L6-F1
#
_cell.length_a   1.000
_cell.length_b   1.000
_cell.length_c   1.000
_cell.angle_alpha   90.00
_cell.angle_beta   90.00
_cell.angle_gamma   90.00
#
_symmetry.space_group_name_H-M   'P 1'
#
loop_
_entity.id
_entity.type
_entity.pdbx_description
1 polymer ?
#
loop_
_entity_poly.entity_id
_entity_poly.type
_entity_poly.pdbx_seq_one_letter_code
_entity_poly.pdbx_strand_id
1 'polypeptide(L)' 'MLDAAGVPIPRYTLADSTPITTDNLDATATWEATSTLPTGNGPIRLRFHLSAGDLYAYAIT' A
#
# COMPACT_ATOMS: atom_id res chain seq x y z
N MET A 1 -4.11 -2.03 2.02
CA MET A 1 -4.88 -2.00 0.76
C MET A 1 -6.29 -2.49 1.01
N LEU A 2 -7.26 -1.99 0.23
CA LEU A 2 -8.66 -2.34 0.37
C LEU A 2 -9.23 -2.84 -0.96
N ASP A 3 -10.32 -3.59 -0.89
CA ASP A 3 -11.12 -3.93 -2.05
C ASP A 3 -11.96 -2.73 -2.55
N ALA A 4 -12.77 -2.97 -3.59
CA ALA A 4 -13.65 -1.95 -4.16
C ALA A 4 -14.68 -1.38 -3.16
N ALA A 5 -15.09 -2.17 -2.16
CA ALA A 5 -16.01 -1.77 -1.09
C ALA A 5 -15.31 -1.04 0.07
N GLY A 6 -13.97 -0.95 0.06
CA GLY A 6 -13.19 -0.33 1.11
C GLY A 6 -12.88 -1.24 2.30
N VAL A 7 -13.07 -2.56 2.14
CA VAL A 7 -12.74 -3.56 3.15
C VAL A 7 -11.26 -3.95 3.02
N PRO A 8 -10.51 -4.06 4.14
CA PRO A 8 -9.12 -4.50 4.09
C PRO A 8 -8.98 -5.89 3.45
N ILE A 9 -8.07 -6.00 2.48
CA ILE A 9 -7.73 -7.29 1.87
C ILE A 9 -6.79 -8.03 2.84
N PRO A 10 -7.10 -9.28 3.23
CA PRO A 10 -6.23 -10.07 4.10
C PRO A 10 -4.79 -10.15 3.57
N ARG A 11 -3.80 -10.10 4.44
CA ARG A 11 -2.35 -10.07 4.12
C ARG A 11 -1.86 -8.80 3.41
N TYR A 12 -2.74 -7.85 3.18
CA TYR A 12 -2.42 -6.51 2.69
C TYR A 12 -2.93 -5.43 3.65
N THR A 13 -3.09 -5.78 4.93
CA THR A 13 -3.56 -4.84 5.95
C THR A 13 -2.45 -3.88 6.38
N LEU A 14 -2.76 -2.90 7.22
CA LEU A 14 -1.73 -2.03 7.79
C LEU A 14 -0.76 -2.81 8.67
N ALA A 15 -1.24 -3.81 9.42
CA ALA A 15 -0.38 -4.62 10.29
C ALA A 15 0.61 -5.49 9.49
N ASP A 16 0.24 -5.86 8.26
CA ASP A 16 1.10 -6.61 7.36
C ASP A 16 2.04 -5.69 6.55
N SER A 17 1.81 -4.37 6.55
CA SER A 17 2.53 -3.42 5.70
C SER A 17 3.92 -3.09 6.27
N THR A 18 4.94 -3.12 5.42
CA THR A 18 6.27 -2.61 5.78
C THR A 18 6.30 -1.08 5.64
N PRO A 19 6.72 -0.32 6.67
CA PRO A 19 6.86 1.12 6.55
C PRO A 19 7.91 1.52 5.50
N ILE A 20 7.58 2.53 4.70
CA ILE A 20 8.52 3.17 3.77
C ILE A 20 9.11 4.38 4.49
N THR A 21 10.42 4.37 4.73
CA THR A 21 11.16 5.43 5.44
C THR A 21 12.30 5.97 4.57
N THR A 22 11.95 6.63 3.48
CA THR A 22 12.90 7.20 2.51
C THR A 22 12.33 8.47 1.89
N ASP A 23 13.20 9.35 1.42
CA ASP A 23 12.86 10.57 0.68
C ASP A 23 13.01 10.39 -0.85
N ASN A 24 12.87 9.14 -1.33
CA ASN A 24 12.92 8.81 -2.76
C ASN A 24 11.50 8.62 -3.33
N LEU A 25 11.31 9.03 -4.58
CA LEU A 25 10.09 8.78 -5.35
C LEU A 25 9.98 7.32 -5.81
N ASP A 26 11.10 6.63 -5.98
CA ASP A 26 11.13 5.21 -6.31
C ASP A 26 11.20 4.37 -5.03
N ALA A 27 10.02 3.89 -4.60
CA ALA A 27 9.87 3.05 -3.43
C ALA A 27 8.81 1.97 -3.68
N THR A 28 9.18 0.71 -3.41
CA THR A 28 8.27 -0.43 -3.52
C THR A 28 7.49 -0.61 -2.22
N ALA A 29 6.17 -0.53 -2.28
CA ALA A 29 5.32 -0.93 -1.18
C ALA A 29 5.32 -2.45 -1.03
N THR A 30 5.55 -2.93 0.20
CA THR A 30 5.54 -4.37 0.52
C THR A 30 4.64 -4.66 1.72
N TRP A 31 4.06 -5.85 1.72
CA TRP A 31 3.31 -6.42 2.82
C TRP A 31 3.95 -7.75 3.20
N GLU A 32 4.62 -7.79 4.35
CA GLU A 32 5.55 -8.85 4.72
C GLU A 32 6.55 -9.15 3.58
N ALA A 33 6.56 -10.38 3.05
CA ALA A 33 7.39 -10.79 1.92
C ALA A 33 6.75 -10.53 0.54
N THR A 34 5.54 -9.95 0.49
CA THR A 34 4.76 -9.78 -0.73
C THR A 34 4.92 -8.37 -1.30
N SER A 35 5.33 -8.27 -2.57
CA SER A 35 5.40 -7.01 -3.33
C SER A 35 4.47 -7.00 -4.55
N THR A 36 3.71 -8.08 -4.78
CA THR A 36 2.78 -8.20 -5.91
C THR A 36 1.37 -7.77 -5.52
N LEU A 37 0.66 -7.17 -6.46
CA LEU A 37 -0.77 -6.85 -6.30
C LEU A 37 -1.61 -8.13 -6.11
N PRO A 38 -2.72 -8.04 -5.37
CA PRO A 38 -3.56 -9.20 -5.12
C PRO A 38 -4.33 -9.53 -6.39
N THR A 39 -4.25 -10.77 -6.83
CA THR A 39 -4.97 -11.23 -8.02
C THR A 39 -6.41 -11.59 -7.65
N GLY A 40 -7.36 -11.32 -8.55
CA GLY A 40 -8.75 -11.78 -8.42
C GLY A 40 -9.70 -10.91 -7.59
N ASN A 41 -9.24 -9.80 -6.99
CA ASN A 41 -10.07 -8.95 -6.12
C ASN A 41 -10.79 -7.77 -6.83
N GLY A 42 -10.73 -7.70 -8.16
CA GLY A 42 -11.28 -6.57 -8.92
C GLY A 42 -10.54 -5.26 -8.63
N PRO A 43 -11.20 -4.09 -8.76
CA PRO A 43 -10.59 -2.81 -8.43
C PRO A 43 -10.13 -2.77 -6.98
N ILE A 44 -8.91 -2.26 -6.76
CA ILE A 44 -8.35 -2.04 -5.43
C ILE A 44 -8.40 -0.56 -5.06
N ARG A 45 -8.40 -0.28 -3.76
CA ARG A 45 -8.22 1.06 -3.22
C ARG A 45 -6.95 1.11 -2.38
N LEU A 46 -6.18 2.18 -2.55
CA LEU A 46 -5.04 2.48 -1.71
C LEU A 46 -5.44 3.48 -0.61
N ARG A 47 -4.92 3.25 0.59
CA ARG A 47 -5.06 4.14 1.74
C ARG A 47 -3.66 4.33 2.31
N PHE A 48 -3.21 5.58 2.34
CA PHE A 48 -1.93 5.95 2.92
C PHE A 48 -2.10 6.24 4.42
N HIS A 49 -1.21 5.68 5.23
CA HIS A 49 -1.08 6.00 6.65
C HIS A 49 0.27 6.67 6.82
N LEU A 50 0.27 7.97 7.13
CA LEU A 50 1.48 8.77 7.26
C LEU A 50 1.75 9.02 8.74
N SER A 51 2.98 8.77 9.15
CA SER A 51 3.51 9.17 10.44
C SER A 51 4.85 9.86 10.20
N ALA A 52 5.03 11.05 10.76
CA ALA A 52 6.26 11.83 10.63
C ALA A 52 6.66 12.18 9.18
N GLY A 53 5.70 12.67 8.39
CA GLY A 53 5.96 13.18 7.04
C GLY A 53 4.69 13.56 6.28
N ASP A 54 4.88 14.14 5.10
CA ASP A 54 3.82 14.53 4.18
C ASP A 54 3.97 13.79 2.84
N LEU A 55 2.85 13.40 2.24
CA LEU A 55 2.82 12.81 0.89
C LEU A 55 2.45 13.88 -0.13
N TYR A 56 3.43 14.35 -0.91
CA TYR A 56 3.22 15.40 -1.90
C TYR A 56 2.76 14.86 -3.26
N ALA A 57 3.26 13.69 -3.67
CA ALA A 57 2.93 13.07 -4.94
C ALA A 57 3.03 11.54 -4.83
N TYR A 58 2.25 10.84 -5.64
CA TYR A 58 2.38 9.40 -5.84
C TYR A 58 2.04 9.07 -7.30
N ALA A 59 2.68 8.04 -7.82
CA ALA A 59 2.35 7.43 -9.10
C ALA A 59 2.31 5.91 -8.92
N ILE A 60 1.44 5.26 -9.67
CA ILE A 60 1.33 3.80 -9.70
C ILE A 60 1.45 3.42 -11.17
N THR A 61 2.48 2.65 -11.49
CA THR A 61 2.86 2.27 -12.85
C THR A 61 2.81 0.77 -13.01
#